data_AF-A0A538RTH4-F1
#
_entry.id   AF-A0A538RTH4-F1
#
_cell.length_a   1.000
_cell.length_b   1.000
_cell.length_c   1.000
_cell.angle_alpha   90.00
_cell.angle_beta   90.00
_cell.angle_gamma   90.00
#
_symmetry.space_group_name_H-M   'P 1'
#
loop_
_entity.id
_entity.type
_entity.pdbx_description
1 polymer ?
#
loop_
_entity_poly.entity_id
_entity_poly.type
_entity_poly.pdbx_seq_one_letter_code
_entity_poly.pdbx_strand_id
1 'polypeptide(L)'
;MLREGLVVGLANHTALTATDGSVRPIEDSAAPIKDEKGRTLGVVLVFRDATEKRKIEKETREADRNKDEFLAMLAHELRNPLAPLHNALQILRMRGVDAATAERARGP
;
A
#
# COMPACT_ATOMS: atom_id res chain seq x y z
N MET A 1 -31.98 -2.22 -4.82
CA MET A 1 -30.97 -3.28 -4.66
C MET A 1 -31.58 -4.67 -4.38
N LEU A 2 -32.64 -4.82 -3.58
CA LEU A 2 -33.30 -6.12 -3.31
C LEU A 2 -34.07 -6.78 -4.49
N ARG A 3 -33.91 -6.28 -5.73
CA ARG A 3 -34.63 -6.78 -6.91
C ARG A 3 -33.88 -7.84 -7.69
N GLU A 4 -32.56 -7.99 -7.51
CA GLU A 4 -31.71 -8.79 -8.42
C GLU A 4 -31.27 -10.17 -7.87
N GLY A 5 -31.63 -10.55 -6.65
CA GLY A 5 -31.31 -11.89 -6.14
C GLY A 5 -29.82 -12.14 -5.84
N LEU A 6 -28.96 -11.14 -6.02
CA LEU A 6 -27.53 -11.21 -5.71
C LEU A 6 -27.27 -10.97 -4.22
N VAL A 7 -26.26 -11.66 -3.70
CA VAL A 7 -25.66 -11.33 -2.40
C VAL A 7 -24.95 -9.99 -2.57
N VAL A 8 -25.44 -8.95 -1.89
CA VAL A 8 -24.86 -7.60 -2.00
C VAL A 8 -24.17 -7.25 -0.69
N GLY A 9 -22.88 -6.92 -0.77
CA GLY A 9 -22.17 -6.27 0.32
C GLY A 9 -22.71 -4.85 0.49
N LEU A 10 -23.24 -4.53 1.65
CA LEU A 10 -23.69 -3.18 1.99
C LEU A 10 -22.45 -2.33 2.38
N ALA A 11 -22.55 -1.02 2.20
CA ALA A 11 -21.42 -0.10 2.09
C ALA A 11 -20.32 -0.28 3.16
N ASN A 12 -19.05 -0.16 2.76
CA ASN A 12 -17.83 -0.42 3.53
C ASN A 12 -17.62 0.35 4.86
N HIS A 13 -18.61 1.10 5.36
CA HIS A 13 -18.52 1.87 6.59
C HIS A 13 -19.75 1.68 7.49
N THR A 14 -20.23 0.44 7.60
CA THR A 14 -21.28 0.08 8.57
C THR A 14 -20.64 -0.28 9.91
N ALA A 15 -21.13 0.33 11.00
CA ALA A 15 -20.76 -0.04 12.36
C ALA A 15 -22.01 -0.46 13.12
N LEU A 16 -21.90 -1.54 13.89
CA LEU A 16 -22.97 -2.04 14.73
C LEU A 16 -22.78 -1.54 16.15
N THR A 17 -23.80 -0.89 16.70
CA THR A 17 -23.85 -0.54 18.13
C THR A 17 -24.53 -1.68 18.87
N ALA A 18 -23.77 -2.38 19.70
CA ALA A 18 -24.31 -3.43 20.55
C ALA A 18 -25.15 -2.82 21.69
N THR A 19 -25.99 -3.65 22.31
CA THR A 19 -26.88 -3.22 23.41
C THR A 19 -26.12 -2.73 24.63
N ASP A 20 -24.85 -3.13 24.78
CA ASP A 20 -23.93 -2.64 25.82
C ASP A 20 -23.28 -1.28 25.48
N GLY A 21 -23.63 -0.69 24.32
CA GLY A 21 -23.09 0.57 23.83
C GLY A 21 -21.78 0.46 23.07
N SER A 22 -21.17 -0.73 22.98
CA SER A 22 -19.94 -0.92 22.21
C SER A 22 -20.21 -0.81 20.70
N VAL A 23 -19.32 -0.13 19.97
CA VAL A 23 -19.41 0.04 18.52
C VAL A 23 -18.40 -0.88 17.85
N ARG A 24 -18.88 -1.77 16.99
CA ARG A 24 -18.03 -2.73 16.25
C ARG A 24 -18.12 -2.45 14.75
N PRO A 25 -16.99 -2.25 14.06
CA PRO A 25 -17.01 -2.22 12.61
C PRO A 25 -17.49 -3.59 12.11
N ILE A 26 -18.44 -3.58 11.19
CA ILE A 26 -18.98 -4.82 10.61
C ILE A 26 -18.86 -4.78 9.09
N GLU A 27 -18.69 -5.96 8.52
CA GLU A 27 -19.00 -6.22 7.13
C GLU A 27 -20.35 -6.91 7.08
N ASP A 28 -21.23 -6.41 6.21
CA ASP A 28 -22.59 -6.91 6.13
C ASP A 28 -22.96 -7.35 4.71
N SER A 29 -23.71 -8.44 4.66
CA SER A 29 -24.15 -9.08 3.44
C SER A 29 -25.61 -9.43 3.55
N ALA A 30 -26.40 -9.08 2.54
CA ALA A 30 -27.82 -9.38 2.49
C ALA A 30 -28.15 -10.32 1.34
N ALA A 31 -28.98 -11.33 1.60
CA ALA A 31 -29.49 -12.26 0.60
C ALA A 31 -31.01 -12.39 0.72
N PRO A 32 -31.78 -12.26 -0.38
CA PRO A 32 -33.23 -12.39 -0.32
C PRO A 32 -33.64 -13.86 -0.17
N ILE A 33 -34.64 -14.11 0.68
CA ILE A 33 -35.35 -15.38 0.77
C ILE A 33 -36.48 -15.33 -0.26
N LYS A 34 -36.54 -16.30 -1.17
CA LYS A 34 -37.53 -16.36 -2.25
C LYS A 34 -38.43 -17.58 -2.09
N ASP A 35 -39.70 -17.46 -2.48
CA ASP A 35 -40.60 -18.60 -2.65
C ASP A 35 -40.35 -19.34 -3.98
N GLU A 36 -41.06 -20.44 -4.21
CA GLU A 36 -40.97 -21.24 -5.44
C GLU A 36 -41.31 -20.45 -6.71
N LYS A 37 -42.04 -19.34 -6.58
CA LYS A 37 -42.41 -18.44 -7.69
C LYS A 37 -41.44 -17.27 -7.83
N GLY A 38 -40.32 -17.29 -7.11
CA GLY A 38 -39.27 -16.26 -7.14
C GLY A 38 -39.61 -14.97 -6.40
N ARG A 39 -40.76 -14.91 -5.70
CA ARG A 39 -41.19 -13.74 -4.94
C ARG A 39 -40.41 -13.66 -3.63
N THR A 40 -39.95 -12.47 -3.27
CA THR A 40 -39.19 -12.26 -2.03
C THR A 40 -40.11 -12.39 -0.82
N LEU A 41 -39.85 -13.39 0.02
CA LEU A 41 -40.51 -13.63 1.31
C LEU A 41 -39.84 -12.85 2.45
N GLY A 42 -38.55 -12.57 2.33
CA GLY A 42 -37.77 -11.91 3.37
C GLY A 42 -36.32 -11.69 2.96
N VAL A 43 -35.47 -11.34 3.93
CA VAL A 43 -34.04 -11.16 3.72
C VAL A 43 -33.27 -11.78 4.88
N VAL A 44 -32.16 -12.44 4.57
CA VAL A 44 -31.14 -12.82 5.55
C VAL A 44 -30.06 -11.75 5.52
N LEU A 45 -29.76 -11.15 6.67
CA LEU A 45 -28.58 -10.33 6.87
C LEU A 45 -27.54 -11.11 7.66
N VAL A 46 -26.29 -11.06 7.21
CA VAL A 46 -25.14 -11.58 7.93
C VAL A 46 -24.22 -10.42 8.29
N PHE A 47 -23.92 -10.28 9.57
CA PHE A 47 -22.94 -9.33 10.09
C PHE A 47 -21.68 -10.08 10.52
N ARG A 48 -20.52 -9.66 10.03
CA ARG A 48 -19.22 -10.16 10.47
C ARG A 48 -18.46 -9.04 11.15
N ASP A 49 -17.91 -9.30 12.32
CA ASP A 49 -17.02 -8.37 13.00
C ASP A 49 -15.74 -8.18 12.17
N ALA A 50 -15.44 -6.93 11.82
CA ALA A 50 -14.30 -6.55 11.00
C ALA A 50 -13.18 -5.88 11.82
N THR A 51 -13.26 -5.91 13.15
CA THR A 51 -12.32 -5.21 14.05
C THR A 51 -10.88 -5.65 13.79
N GLU A 52 -10.61 -6.95 13.85
CA GLU A 52 -9.24 -7.47 13.70
C GLU A 52 -8.72 -7.26 12.28
N LYS A 53 -9.57 -7.49 11.27
CA LYS A 53 -9.22 -7.26 9.86
C LYS A 53 -8.80 -5.81 9.63
N ARG A 54 -9.60 -4.84 10.09
CA ARG A 54 -9.28 -3.41 9.95
C ARG A 54 -8.03 -3.01 10.73
N LYS A 55 -7.79 -3.62 11.90
CA LYS A 55 -6.58 -3.38 12.69
C LYS A 55 -5.33 -3.83 11.92
N ILE A 56 -5.33 -5.05 11.40
CA ILE A 56 -4.21 -5.59 10.61
C ILE A 56 -3.97 -4.77 9.34
N GLU A 57 -5.04 -4.39 8.63
CA GLU A 57 -4.93 -3.54 7.43
C GLU A 57 -4.34 -2.17 7.76
N LYS A 58 -4.70 -1.58 8.90
CA LYS A 58 -4.15 -0.31 9.37
C LYS A 58 -2.66 -0.46 9.71
N GLU A 59 -2.30 -1.45 10.50
CA GLU A 59 -0.91 -1.72 10.89
C GLU A 59 -0.02 -1.97 9.66
N THR A 60 -0.52 -2.73 8.68
CA THR A 60 0.21 -2.97 7.42
C THR A 60 0.44 -1.67 6.66
N ARG A 61 -0.58 -0.82 6.53
CA ARG A 61 -0.45 0.48 5.83
C ARG A 61 0.50 1.43 6.55
N GLU A 62 0.50 1.42 7.88
CA GLU A 62 1.43 2.23 8.67
C GLU A 62 2.87 1.72 8.51
N ALA A 63 3.07 0.41 8.53
CA ALA A 63 4.38 -0.19 8.29
C ALA A 63 4.91 0.13 6.88
N ASP A 64 4.08 0.05 5.85
CA ASP A 64 4.46 0.39 4.48
C ASP A 64 4.87 1.86 4.35
N ARG A 65 4.08 2.78 4.93
CA ARG A 65 4.42 4.21 4.95
C ARG A 65 5.74 4.48 5.66
N ASN A 66 5.94 3.90 6.84
CA ASN A 66 7.18 4.05 7.60
C ASN A 66 8.37 3.53 6.80
N LYS A 67 8.20 2.42 6.06
CA LYS A 67 9.25 1.87 5.20
C LYS A 67 9.58 2.81 4.04
N ASP A 68 8.58 3.37 3.38
CA ASP A 68 8.78 4.30 2.27
C ASP A 68 9.48 5.59 2.72
N GLU A 69 9.09 6.14 3.88
CA GLU A 69 9.75 7.30 4.49
C GLU A 69 11.20 6.99 4.87
N PHE A 70 11.44 5.84 5.49
CA PHE A 70 12.78 5.38 5.83
C PHE A 70 13.68 5.21 4.60
N LEU A 71 13.17 4.59 3.54
CA LEU A 71 13.91 4.41 2.29
C LEU A 71 14.22 5.74 1.61
N ALA A 72 13.28 6.70 1.61
CA ALA A 72 13.50 8.03 1.07
C ALA A 72 14.59 8.79 1.83
N MET A 73 14.54 8.75 3.16
CA MET A 73 15.55 9.36 4.04
C MET A 73 16.94 8.74 3.79
N LEU A 74 17.04 7.41 3.80
CA LEU A 74 18.30 6.72 3.54
C LEU A 74 18.86 7.05 2.15
N ALA A 75 18.02 7.07 1.11
CA ALA A 75 18.47 7.40 -0.23
C ALA A 75 19.06 8.82 -0.30
N HIS A 76 18.46 9.77 0.41
CA HIS A 76 18.99 11.12 0.53
C HIS A 76 20.32 11.14 1.29
N GLU A 77 20.37 10.49 2.46
CA GLU A 77 21.57 10.44 3.30
C GLU A 77 22.75 9.73 2.64
N LEU A 78 22.52 8.71 1.82
CA LEU A 78 23.57 8.00 1.07
C LEU A 78 24.02 8.76 -0.17
N ARG A 79 23.10 9.47 -0.85
CA ARG A 79 23.45 10.30 -2.01
C ARG A 79 24.44 11.40 -1.62
N ASN A 80 24.30 11.96 -0.43
CA ASN A 80 25.12 13.06 0.06
C ASN A 80 26.62 12.73 0.13
N PRO A 81 27.09 11.64 0.77
CA PRO A 81 28.49 11.25 0.77
C PRO A 81 28.95 10.62 -0.56
N LEU A 82 28.06 9.96 -1.31
CA LEU A 82 28.45 9.32 -2.57
C LEU A 82 28.68 10.32 -3.71
N ALA A 83 27.98 11.45 -3.73
CA ALA A 83 28.14 12.46 -4.79
C ALA A 83 29.57 13.05 -4.86
N PRO A 84 30.19 13.50 -3.74
CA PRO A 84 31.59 13.93 -3.73
C PRO A 84 32.57 12.83 -4.12
N LEU A 85 32.37 11.59 -3.64
CA LEU A 85 33.24 10.45 -3.97
C LEU A 85 33.19 10.12 -5.46
N HIS A 86 31.99 10.13 -6.05
CA HIS A 86 31.80 9.91 -7.48
C HIS A 86 32.50 11.01 -8.31
N ASN A 87 32.32 12.28 -7.92
CA ASN A 87 32.97 13.41 -8.58
C ASN A 87 34.50 13.30 -8.51
N ALA A 88 35.06 12.93 -7.36
CA ALA A 88 36.50 12.73 -7.19
C ALA A 88 37.04 11.62 -8.11
N LEU A 89 36.36 10.48 -8.19
CA LEU A 89 36.72 9.39 -9.10
C LEU A 89 36.63 9.81 -10.57
N GLN A 90 35.63 10.60 -10.95
CA GLN A 90 35.51 11.12 -12.31
C GLN A 90 36.68 12.03 -12.70
N ILE A 91 37.10 12.92 -11.79
CA ILE A 91 38.26 13.81 -12.00
C ILE A 91 39.55 13.00 -12.16
N LEU A 92 39.76 11.99 -11.29
CA LEU A 92 40.93 11.11 -11.37
C LEU A 92 40.96 10.37 -12.72
N ARG A 93 39.80 9.93 -13.22
CA ARG A 93 39.69 9.26 -14.52
C ARG A 93 40.02 10.20 -15.68
N MET A 94 39.55 11.45 -15.64
CA MET A 94 39.87 12.47 -16.65
C MET A 94 41.37 12.77 -16.69
N ARG A 95 42.02 12.97 -15.53
CA ARG A 95 43.48 13.19 -15.46
C ARG A 95 44.30 12.00 -15.98
N GLY A 96 43.85 10.77 -15.73
CA GLY A 96 44.49 9.57 -16.27
C GLY A 96 44.36 9.48 -17.80
N VAL A 97 43.21 9.87 -18.36
CA VAL A 97 42.99 9.94 -19.81
C VAL A 97 43.86 11.04 -20.44
N ASP A 98 43.96 12.21 -19.81
CA ASP A 98 44.81 13.30 -20.30
C ASP A 98 46.30 12.92 -20.27
N ALA A 99 46.75 12.25 -19.20
CA ALA A 99 48.12 11.74 -19.11
C ALA A 99 48.44 10.70 -20.19
N ALA A 100 47.55 9.72 -20.39
CA ALA A 100 47.72 8.69 -21.43
C ALA A 100 47.66 9.27 -22.86
N THR A 101 46.85 10.31 -23.08
CA THR A 101 46.75 11.00 -24.36
C THR A 101 47.99 11.86 -24.62
N ALA A 102 48.51 12.53 -23.59
CA ALA A 102 49.74 13.33 -23.65
C ALA A 102 51.02 12.50 -23.78
N GLU A 103 51.01 11.24 -23.31
CA GLU A 103 52.10 10.27 -23.48
C GLU A 103 52.10 9.68 -24.89
N ARG A 104 50.92 9.37 -25.46
CA ARG A 104 50.78 8.93 -26.86
C ARG A 104 51.10 10.01 -27.89
N ALA A 105 50.83 11.27 -27.59
CA ALA A 105 51.23 12.39 -28.43
C ALA A 105 52.76 12.66 -28.39
N ARG A 106 53.49 12.01 -27.48
CA ARG A 106 54.92 12.21 -27.24
C ARG A 106 55.84 11.13 -27.82
N GLY A 107 55.37 10.28 -28.75
CA GLY A 107 56.34 9.53 -29.55
C GLY A 107 55.79 8.79 -30.76
N PRO A 108 56.69 8.29 -31.62
CA PRO A 108 58.12 8.64 -31.76
C PRO A 108 58.37 9.91 -32.59
#